data_AF-A0A7W3SUT7-F1
#
_entry.id   AF-A0A7W3SUT7-F1
#
_cell.length_a   1.000
_cell.length_b   1.000
_cell.length_c   1.000
_cell.angle_alpha   90.00
_cell.angle_beta   90.00
_cell.angle_gamma   90.00
#
_symmetry.space_group_name_H-M   'P 1'
#
loop_
_entity.id
_entity.type
_entity.pdbx_description
1 polymer ?
#
loop_
_entity_poly.entity_id
_entity_poly.type
_entity_poly.pdbx_seq_one_letter_code
_entity_poly.pdbx_strand_id
1 'polypeptide(L)'
;MKIEEQFKCVVCDAPIKYKGELCDICEAEVQAEDEKTLSNLKKMIQTANNAAERSGYLHGQIELVSIERVMDAQSIVSVPPGVDRVIGAYYERMTGRKAYY
;
A
#
# COMPACT_ATOMS: atom_id res chain seq x y z
N MET A 1 35.43 -6.29 31.05
CA MET A 1 34.93 -5.56 29.87
C MET A 1 33.48 -5.96 29.67
N LYS A 2 32.53 -5.02 29.77
CA LYS A 2 31.14 -5.28 29.38
C LYS A 2 31.10 -5.22 27.86
N ILE A 3 30.82 -6.35 27.22
CA ILE A 3 30.54 -6.38 25.78
C ILE A 3 29.17 -5.74 25.65
N GLU A 4 29.11 -4.53 25.12
CA GLU A 4 27.84 -3.91 24.73
C GLU A 4 27.29 -4.75 23.58
N GLU A 5 26.18 -5.47 23.81
CA GLU A 5 25.47 -6.17 22.73
C GLU A 5 25.02 -5.12 21.71
N GLN A 6 25.69 -5.10 20.55
CA GLN A 6 25.22 -4.33 19.41
C GLN A 6 24.06 -5.08 18.76
N PHE A 7 22.89 -4.44 18.71
CA PHE A 7 21.74 -4.97 18.00
C PHE A 7 21.97 -4.88 16.48
N LYS A 8 21.33 -5.78 15.74
CA LYS A 8 21.45 -5.86 14.27
C LYS A 8 20.09 -5.70 13.60
N CYS A 9 20.10 -5.00 12.46
CA CYS A 9 18.97 -4.88 11.55
C CYS A 9 18.51 -6.27 11.11
N VAL A 10 17.21 -6.51 11.21
CA VAL A 10 16.59 -7.79 10.87
C VAL A 10 16.64 -8.13 9.37
N VAL A 11 16.94 -7.15 8.51
CA VAL A 11 16.98 -7.32 7.04
C VAL A 11 18.41 -7.41 6.51
N CYS A 12 19.33 -6.57 7.00
CA CYS A 12 20.67 -6.41 6.41
C CYS A 12 21.82 -6.59 7.41
N ASP A 13 21.55 -7.02 8.65
CA ASP A 13 22.52 -7.23 9.73
C ASP A 13 23.35 -5.99 10.13
N ALA A 14 23.01 -4.80 9.61
CA ALA A 14 23.65 -3.54 9.97
C ALA A 14 23.48 -3.22 11.47
N PRO A 15 24.45 -2.58 12.13
CA PRO A 15 24.34 -2.22 13.54
C PRO A 15 23.21 -1.20 13.76
N ILE A 16 22.35 -1.45 14.75
CA ILE A 16 21.19 -0.60 15.09
C ILE A 16 21.12 -0.32 16.60
N LYS A 17 20.34 0.71 16.96
CA LYS A 17 20.21 1.17 18.35
C LYS A 17 19.31 0.30 19.21
N TYR A 18 18.26 -0.30 18.64
CA TYR A 18 17.27 -1.08 19.39
C TYR A 18 17.02 -2.43 18.73
N LYS A 19 16.76 -3.45 19.56
CA LYS A 19 16.52 -4.82 19.08
C LYS A 19 15.21 -4.89 18.29
N GLY A 20 15.27 -5.44 17.07
CA GLY A 20 14.09 -5.71 16.25
C GLY A 20 13.66 -4.57 15.34
N GLU A 21 14.41 -3.46 15.30
CA GLU A 21 14.19 -2.38 14.34
C GLU A 21 14.88 -2.64 12.99
N LEU A 22 14.41 -1.95 11.96
CA LEU A 22 15.16 -1.78 10.71
C LEU A 22 16.25 -0.73 10.93
N CYS A 23 17.33 -0.79 10.15
CA CYS A 23 18.24 0.35 10.07
C CYS A 23 17.60 1.47 9.23
N ASP A 24 18.07 2.70 9.40
CA ASP A 24 17.57 3.89 8.68
C ASP A 24 17.46 3.68 7.15
N ILE A 25 18.36 2.90 6.56
CA ILE A 25 18.37 2.58 5.12
C ILE A 25 17.20 1.66 4.77
N CYS A 26 17.07 0.52 5.47
CA CYS A 26 15.99 -0.43 5.20
C CYS A 26 14.62 0.16 5.56
N GLU A 27 14.54 1.00 6.59
CA GLU A 27 13.32 1.73 6.92
C GLU A 27 12.93 2.71 5.80
N ALA A 28 13.88 3.48 5.27
CA ALA A 28 13.64 4.36 4.15
C ALA A 28 13.24 3.61 2.86
N GLU A 29 13.82 2.45 2.60
CA GLU A 29 13.45 1.60 1.46
C GLU A 29 12.02 1.08 1.58
N VAL A 30 11.62 0.57 2.76
CA VAL A 30 10.25 0.12 3.02
C VAL A 30 9.26 1.27 2.89
N GLN A 31 9.58 2.44 3.46
CA GLN A 31 8.73 3.63 3.32
C GLN A 31 8.57 4.06 1.86
N ALA A 32 9.64 4.03 1.05
CA ALA A 32 9.57 4.35 -0.37
C ALA A 32 8.72 3.34 -1.17
N GLU A 33 8.79 2.05 -0.83
CA GLU A 33 7.95 1.01 -1.43
C GLU A 33 6.48 1.17 -1.05
N ASP A 34 6.21 1.51 0.20
CA ASP A 34 4.87 1.78 0.72
C ASP A 34 4.23 3.00 0.04
N GLU A 35 4.98 4.09 -0.13
CA GLU A 35 4.54 5.29 -0.83
C GLU A 35 4.24 5.01 -2.31
N LYS A 36 5.10 4.24 -2.98
CA LYS A 36 4.90 3.82 -4.37
C LYS A 36 3.62 2.99 -4.51
N THR A 37 3.42 2.03 -3.61
CA THR A 37 2.24 1.16 -3.60
C THR A 37 0.97 1.98 -3.39
N LEU A 38 0.96 2.89 -2.41
CA LEU A 38 -0.15 3.79 -2.15
C LEU A 38 -0.47 4.69 -3.35
N SER A 39 0.56 5.22 -4.02
CA SER A 39 0.41 6.02 -5.24
C SER A 39 -0.21 5.23 -6.39
N ASN A 40 0.22 3.98 -6.60
CA ASN A 40 -0.35 3.09 -7.62
C ASN A 40 -1.82 2.78 -7.33
N LEU A 41 -2.16 2.44 -6.08
CA LEU A 41 -3.54 2.18 -5.67
C LEU A 41 -4.46 3.38 -5.92
N LYS A 42 -4.01 4.60 -5.59
CA LYS A 42 -4.76 5.84 -5.84
C LYS A 42 -5.05 6.05 -7.34
N LYS A 43 -4.08 5.78 -8.22
CA LYS A 43 -4.28 5.88 -9.68
C LYS A 43 -5.27 4.85 -10.21
N MET A 44 -5.21 3.62 -9.70
CA MET A 44 -6.14 2.56 -10.09
C MET A 44 -7.58 2.93 -9.70
N ILE A 45 -7.76 3.38 -8.46
CA ILE A 45 -9.04 3.88 -7.94
C ILE A 45 -9.61 4.97 -8.84
N GLN A 46 -8.80 5.99 -9.14
CA GLN A 46 -9.26 7.12 -9.94
C GLN A 46 -9.67 6.67 -11.35
N THR A 47 -8.93 5.72 -11.93
CA THR A 47 -9.25 5.17 -13.26
C THR A 47 -10.54 4.35 -13.22
N ALA A 48 -10.75 3.53 -12.18
CA ALA A 48 -11.94 2.72 -12.03
C ALA A 48 -13.20 3.58 -11.81
N ASN A 49 -13.11 4.63 -10.97
CA ASN A 49 -14.21 5.57 -10.75
C ASN A 49 -14.57 6.32 -12.03
N ASN A 50 -13.59 6.84 -12.76
CA ASN A 50 -13.82 7.50 -14.04
C ASN A 50 -14.46 6.56 -15.08
N ALA A 51 -14.11 5.27 -15.08
CA ALA A 51 -14.73 4.27 -15.94
C ALA A 51 -16.18 3.99 -15.52
N ALA A 52 -16.44 3.85 -14.22
CA ALA A 52 -17.78 3.63 -13.67
C ALA A 52 -18.74 4.78 -13.97
N GLU A 53 -18.30 6.02 -13.77
CA GLU A 53 -19.06 7.23 -14.10
C GLU A 53 -19.44 7.26 -15.58
N ARG A 54 -18.49 6.99 -16.48
CA ARG A 54 -18.73 6.94 -17.93
C ARG A 54 -19.71 5.85 -18.34
N SER A 55 -19.75 4.74 -17.60
CA SER A 55 -20.65 3.63 -17.86
C SER A 55 -22.01 3.75 -17.16
N GLY A 56 -22.26 4.83 -16.42
CA GLY A 56 -23.51 5.03 -15.67
C GLY A 56 -23.71 4.03 -14.54
N TYR A 57 -22.63 3.44 -14.01
CA TYR A 57 -22.68 2.40 -12.98
C TYR A 57 -22.93 3.04 -11.60
N LEU A 58 -24.06 2.70 -10.96
CA LEU A 58 -24.57 3.32 -9.71
C LEU A 58 -24.51 2.38 -8.47
N HIS A 59 -23.64 1.37 -8.44
CA HIS A 59 -23.53 0.49 -7.26
C HIS A 59 -22.47 0.99 -6.27
N GLY A 60 -22.91 1.89 -5.38
CA GLY A 60 -22.02 2.68 -4.52
C GLY A 60 -22.24 2.53 -3.02
N GLN A 61 -21.94 1.38 -2.39
CA GLN A 61 -21.80 1.37 -0.92
C GLN A 61 -20.65 0.51 -0.38
N ILE A 62 -20.29 -0.62 -1.01
CA ILE A 62 -19.21 -1.48 -0.50
C ILE A 62 -17.84 -1.13 -1.11
N GLU A 63 -17.81 -0.81 -2.41
CA GLU A 63 -16.56 -0.53 -3.13
C GLU A 63 -16.05 0.89 -2.83
N LEU A 64 -16.94 1.89 -2.76
CA LEU A 64 -16.56 3.27 -2.46
C LEU A 64 -15.95 3.46 -1.06
N VAL A 65 -16.47 2.78 -0.04
CA VAL A 65 -15.95 2.90 1.34
C VAL A 65 -14.54 2.30 1.47
N SER A 66 -14.27 1.20 0.77
CA SER A 66 -12.94 0.58 0.75
C SER A 66 -11.94 1.45 -0.02
N ILE A 67 -12.42 2.10 -1.09
CA ILE A 67 -11.68 3.03 -1.93
C ILE A 67 -11.36 4.34 -1.18
N GLU A 68 -12.33 4.90 -0.47
CA GLU A 68 -12.21 6.11 0.36
C GLU A 68 -11.18 5.90 1.48
N ARG A 69 -11.22 4.74 2.16
CA ARG A 69 -10.20 4.36 3.16
C ARG A 69 -8.79 4.32 2.60
N VAL A 70 -8.59 3.94 1.34
CA VAL A 70 -7.25 3.96 0.70
C VAL A 70 -6.83 5.37 0.31
N MET A 71 -7.78 6.22 -0.09
CA MET A 71 -7.49 7.62 -0.38
C MET A 71 -7.09 8.40 0.89
N ASP A 72 -7.77 8.13 2.00
CA ASP A 72 -7.56 8.74 3.31
C ASP A 72 -6.41 8.14 4.10
N ALA A 73 -5.97 6.91 3.76
CA ALA A 73 -4.78 6.32 4.35
C ALA A 73 -3.55 7.16 3.97
N GLN A 74 -3.05 7.95 4.93
CA GLN A 74 -1.77 8.67 4.83
C GLN A 74 -0.57 7.73 4.93
N SER A 75 -0.77 6.46 5.28
CA SER A 75 0.25 5.42 5.42
C SER A 75 -0.34 4.05 5.08
N ILE A 76 0.47 3.17 4.47
CA ILE A 76 0.02 1.83 4.09
C ILE A 76 -0.29 0.93 5.29
N VAL A 77 0.30 1.20 6.46
CA VAL A 77 0.03 0.44 7.71
C VAL A 77 -1.47 0.52 8.09
N SER A 78 -2.13 1.60 7.68
CA SER A 78 -3.56 1.83 7.87
C SER A 78 -4.43 1.13 6.83
N VAL A 79 -3.84 0.62 5.75
CA VAL A 79 -4.52 -0.10 4.67
C VAL A 79 -4.52 -1.59 5.01
N PRO A 80 -5.68 -2.25 5.12
CA PRO A 80 -5.72 -3.68 5.34
C PRO A 80 -4.99 -4.46 4.23
N PRO A 81 -4.26 -5.53 4.57
CA PRO A 81 -3.62 -6.37 3.55
C PRO A 81 -4.68 -7.00 2.62
N GLY A 82 -4.39 -7.01 1.31
CA GLY A 82 -5.28 -7.58 0.27
C GLY A 82 -6.23 -6.58 -0.39
N VAL A 83 -6.18 -5.30 -0.01
CA VAL A 83 -6.99 -4.24 -0.63
C VAL A 83 -6.60 -3.98 -2.09
N ASP A 84 -5.32 -4.13 -2.42
CA ASP A 84 -4.78 -4.15 -3.78
C ASP A 84 -5.51 -5.14 -4.70
N ARG A 85 -5.82 -6.34 -4.19
CA ARG A 85 -6.56 -7.38 -4.93
C ARG A 85 -8.01 -7.00 -5.16
N VAL A 86 -8.65 -6.39 -4.18
CA VAL A 86 -10.04 -5.93 -4.29
C VAL A 86 -10.15 -4.82 -5.34
N ILE A 87 -9.25 -3.83 -5.28
CA ILE A 87 -9.21 -2.73 -6.25
C ILE A 87 -8.84 -3.26 -7.65
N GLY A 88 -7.90 -4.20 -7.73
CA GLY A 88 -7.53 -4.86 -8.99
C GLY A 88 -8.70 -5.60 -9.65
N ALA A 89 -9.41 -6.41 -8.88
CA ALA A 89 -10.60 -7.13 -9.36
C ALA A 89 -11.70 -6.17 -9.81
N TYR A 90 -11.90 -5.06 -9.07
CA TYR A 90 -12.85 -4.02 -9.45
C TYR A 90 -12.45 -3.32 -10.75
N TYR A 91 -11.19 -2.89 -10.87
CA TYR A 91 -10.64 -2.29 -12.08
C TYR A 91 -10.80 -3.21 -13.30
N GLU A 92 -10.48 -4.49 -13.14
CA GLU A 92 -10.65 -5.51 -14.18
C GLU A 92 -12.12 -5.65 -14.61
N ARG A 93 -13.05 -5.68 -13.66
CA ARG A 93 -14.48 -5.75 -13.93
C ARG A 93 -14.98 -4.53 -14.70
N MET A 94 -14.53 -3.34 -14.32
CA MET A 94 -14.99 -2.08 -14.90
C MET A 94 -14.39 -1.80 -16.28
N THR A 95 -13.11 -2.15 -16.47
CA THR A 95 -12.35 -1.76 -17.66
C THR A 95 -12.09 -2.91 -18.63
N GLY A 96 -12.28 -4.16 -18.20
CA GLY A 96 -11.89 -5.36 -18.94
C GLY A 96 -10.38 -5.57 -19.06
N ARG A 97 -9.57 -4.77 -18.34
CA ARG A 97 -8.10 -4.79 -18.41
C ARG A 97 -7.52 -5.24 -17.08
N LYS A 98 -6.45 -6.06 -17.14
CA LYS A 98 -5.72 -6.49 -15.95
C LYS A 98 -5.13 -5.30 -15.20
N ALA A 99 -5.20 -5.37 -13.88
CA ALA A 99 -4.54 -4.41 -13.01
C ALA A 99 -3.01 -4.64 -13.00
N TYR A 100 -2.25 -3.56 -13.13
CA TYR A 100 -0.79 -3.57 -13.00
C TYR A 100 -0.45 -2.96 -11.64
N TYR A 101 -0.05 -3.80 -10.68
CA TYR A 101 0.36 -3.41 -9.33
C TYR A 101 1.86 -3.11 -9.29
#